data_AF-A0A0C2GK86-F1
#
_entry.id   AF-A0A0C2GK86-F1
#
_cell.length_a   1.000
_cell.length_b   1.000
_cell.length_c   1.000
_cell.angle_alpha   90.00
_cell.angle_beta   90.00
_cell.angle_gamma   90.00
#
_symmetry.space_group_name_H-M   'P 1'
#
loop_
_entity.id
_entity.type
_entity.pdbx_description
1 polymer ?
#
loop_
_entity_poly.entity_id
_entity_poly.type
_entity_poly.pdbx_seq_one_letter_code
_entity_poly.pdbx_strand_id
1 'polypeptide(L)'
;AATNPAGALYTVGADKTKICDTCAKTCVESLCPQTTTPEDYWQRDGQRMEKACTLSLRKKMLELTYDCKSAGGGAASVAAKTYEAIKGCPTTDPQPTGGYSMNFKRLKNYTLSDKGALEEAIKEWWSPLEKIGLGTNLEFTDGSPLTSFANMAYEETSKFACSVKNCPNIGKTLVMCQYNPPITGGDNIYEPGKVCSGCRNLGKQCSDPQGLCV
;
A
#
# COMPACT_ATOMS: atom_id res chain seq x y z
N ALA A 1 -14.99 -23.16 -3.88
CA ALA A 1 -14.33 -22.23 -4.82
C ALA A 1 -14.19 -20.90 -4.10
N ALA A 2 -12.96 -20.43 -3.85
CA ALA A 2 -12.74 -19.15 -3.17
C ALA A 2 -13.04 -18.02 -4.16
N THR A 3 -14.19 -17.36 -3.98
CA THR A 3 -14.52 -16.10 -4.64
C THR A 3 -13.59 -15.02 -4.12
N ASN A 4 -13.03 -14.22 -5.03
CA ASN A 4 -12.10 -13.13 -4.76
C ASN A 4 -12.78 -12.05 -3.90
N PRO A 5 -12.43 -11.87 -2.62
CA PRO A 5 -13.06 -10.86 -1.76
C PRO A 5 -12.22 -9.59 -1.58
N ALA A 6 -11.03 -9.49 -2.19
CA ALA A 6 -10.08 -8.42 -1.89
C ALA A 6 -10.37 -7.16 -2.72
N GLY A 7 -10.81 -6.09 -2.04
CA GLY A 7 -10.89 -4.74 -2.57
C GLY A 7 -9.52 -4.06 -2.72
N ALA A 8 -9.55 -2.83 -3.22
CA ALA A 8 -8.37 -2.07 -3.61
C ALA A 8 -7.60 -1.43 -2.44
N LEU A 9 -6.26 -1.36 -2.58
CA LEU A 9 -5.36 -0.60 -1.66
C LEU A 9 -5.79 0.89 -1.59
N TYR A 10 -6.24 1.40 -2.73
CA TYR A 10 -6.85 2.71 -2.85
C TYR A 10 -8.34 2.53 -2.93
N THR A 11 -9.12 3.18 -2.08
CA THR A 11 -10.50 3.46 -2.46
C THR A 11 -10.72 4.95 -2.50
N VAL A 12 -11.95 5.31 -2.75
CA VAL A 12 -12.22 6.45 -3.58
C VAL A 12 -12.24 7.76 -2.80
N GLY A 13 -11.71 8.82 -3.41
CA GLY A 13 -11.84 10.19 -2.91
C GLY A 13 -11.86 11.20 -4.05
N ALA A 14 -12.99 11.90 -4.23
CA ALA A 14 -13.10 13.01 -5.18
C ALA A 14 -12.28 14.27 -4.75
N ASP A 15 -11.77 14.27 -3.51
CA ASP A 15 -10.97 15.33 -2.92
C ASP A 15 -9.68 14.72 -2.34
N LYS A 16 -8.57 15.46 -2.45
CA LYS A 16 -7.24 15.11 -1.96
C LYS A 16 -7.24 14.75 -0.48
N THR A 17 -8.12 15.36 0.31
CA THR A 17 -8.33 15.04 1.72
C THR A 17 -8.86 13.62 1.93
N LYS A 18 -9.78 13.18 1.09
CA LYS A 18 -10.43 11.87 1.19
C LYS A 18 -9.52 10.72 0.74
N ILE A 19 -8.64 10.95 -0.23
CA ILE A 19 -7.78 9.88 -0.77
C ILE A 19 -6.81 9.34 0.30
N CYS A 20 -6.27 10.20 1.18
CA CYS A 20 -5.38 9.79 2.27
C CYS A 20 -6.13 8.98 3.37
N ASP A 21 -7.34 9.41 3.73
CA ASP A 21 -8.18 8.72 4.73
C ASP A 21 -8.63 7.34 4.25
N THR A 22 -8.78 7.21 2.94
CA THR A 22 -9.36 6.03 2.34
C THR A 22 -8.34 4.88 2.20
N CYS A 23 -7.05 5.18 1.94
CA CYS A 23 -5.98 4.18 1.99
C CYS A 23 -5.93 3.47 3.35
N ALA A 24 -6.13 4.18 4.46
CA ALA A 24 -6.09 3.58 5.79
C ALA A 24 -7.25 2.58 6.05
N LYS A 25 -8.41 2.77 5.39
CA LYS A 25 -9.63 2.00 5.66
C LYS A 25 -9.74 0.72 4.84
N THR A 26 -9.39 0.75 3.55
CA THR A 26 -9.65 -0.38 2.62
C THR A 26 -8.47 -1.32 2.40
N CYS A 27 -7.25 -0.89 2.73
CA CYS A 27 -6.09 -1.78 2.81
C CYS A 27 -6.30 -2.93 3.81
N VAL A 28 -7.10 -2.67 4.84
CA VAL A 28 -7.31 -3.57 5.98
C VAL A 28 -8.35 -4.64 5.67
N GLU A 29 -9.45 -4.29 5.00
CA GLU A 29 -10.57 -5.20 4.72
C GLU A 29 -10.23 -6.24 3.64
N SER A 30 -9.17 -6.00 2.87
CA SER A 30 -8.80 -6.76 1.66
C SER A 30 -7.73 -7.82 1.91
N LEU A 31 -7.24 -7.96 3.14
CA LEU A 31 -6.32 -9.04 3.50
C LEU A 31 -7.08 -10.36 3.37
N CYS A 32 -6.63 -11.24 2.46
CA CYS A 32 -7.15 -12.61 2.31
C CYS A 32 -7.49 -13.21 3.68
N PRO A 33 -8.62 -13.93 3.84
CA PRO A 33 -9.19 -14.26 5.14
C PRO A 33 -8.16 -14.94 6.06
N GLN A 34 -7.48 -14.15 6.86
CA GLN A 34 -6.89 -14.56 8.12
C GLN A 34 -8.08 -14.56 9.06
N THR A 35 -8.43 -15.72 9.54
CA THR A 35 -9.59 -15.96 10.40
C THR A 35 -9.64 -14.96 11.57
N THR A 36 -10.50 -13.94 11.51
CA THR A 36 -11.64 -13.70 12.41
C THR A 36 -12.33 -12.34 12.10
N THR A 37 -13.56 -12.22 12.60
CA THR A 37 -14.76 -11.45 12.17
C THR A 37 -14.78 -9.92 12.41
N PRO A 38 -15.79 -9.20 11.88
CA PRO A 38 -15.71 -7.76 11.55
C PRO A 38 -16.39 -6.80 12.55
N GLU A 39 -16.26 -5.50 12.20
CA GLU A 39 -17.06 -4.33 12.61
C GLU A 39 -16.81 -3.74 14.02
N ASP A 40 -16.12 -2.60 14.06
CA ASP A 40 -16.72 -1.32 14.46
C ASP A 40 -15.69 -0.16 14.45
N TYR A 41 -16.23 1.06 14.34
CA TYR A 41 -15.73 2.33 14.92
C TYR A 41 -14.80 3.34 14.17
N TRP A 42 -15.45 4.48 13.87
CA TRP A 42 -15.16 5.91 14.11
C TRP A 42 -14.22 6.83 13.29
N GLN A 43 -14.72 8.07 13.26
CA GLN A 43 -14.21 9.36 12.80
C GLN A 43 -13.27 9.99 13.86
N ARG A 44 -12.56 11.04 13.43
CA ARG A 44 -11.76 12.07 14.15
C ARG A 44 -10.25 11.91 13.95
N ASP A 45 -9.47 12.96 13.66
CA ASP A 45 -9.72 14.40 13.75
C ASP A 45 -9.28 15.12 12.46
N GLY A 46 -10.18 15.96 11.93
CA GLY A 46 -9.82 16.95 10.94
C GLY A 46 -9.02 18.06 11.61
N GLN A 47 -7.77 18.26 11.17
CA GLN A 47 -7.05 19.53 11.09
C GLN A 47 -5.54 19.26 10.94
N ARG A 48 -5.08 18.99 9.70
CA ARG A 48 -3.71 19.34 9.22
C ARG A 48 -3.38 19.02 7.75
N MET A 49 -4.33 18.54 6.95
CA MET A 49 -4.09 18.09 5.57
C MET A 49 -3.89 19.18 4.51
N GLU A 50 -3.94 20.46 4.88
CA GLU A 50 -3.79 21.57 3.92
C GLU A 50 -2.40 21.59 3.24
N LYS A 51 -1.35 21.15 3.94
CA LYS A 51 0.02 21.10 3.37
C LYS A 51 0.34 19.86 2.54
N ALA A 52 -0.42 18.76 2.70
CA ALA A 52 -0.27 17.55 1.89
C ALA A 52 -1.09 17.60 0.57
N CYS A 53 -2.09 18.49 0.52
CA CYS A 53 -3.02 18.64 -0.61
C CYS A 53 -2.49 19.48 -1.79
N THR A 54 -1.19 19.78 -1.87
CA THR A 54 -0.55 20.23 -3.11
C THR A 54 0.04 19.08 -3.92
N LEU A 55 -0.36 17.83 -3.64
CA LEU A 55 -0.08 16.71 -4.53
C LEU A 55 -0.64 17.02 -5.92
N SER A 56 0.23 16.99 -6.93
CA SER A 56 -0.18 17.09 -8.34
C SER A 56 -1.24 16.03 -8.62
N LEU A 57 -2.32 16.43 -9.30
CA LEU A 57 -3.38 15.51 -9.71
C LEU A 57 -2.76 14.33 -10.47
N ARG A 58 -3.29 13.11 -10.29
CA ARG A 58 -2.72 11.88 -10.87
C ARG A 58 -3.50 11.51 -12.13
N LYS A 59 -2.79 11.45 -13.25
CA LYS A 59 -3.42 11.26 -14.56
C LYS A 59 -4.00 9.86 -14.72
N LYS A 60 -3.32 8.81 -14.25
CA LYS A 60 -3.63 7.42 -14.59
C LYS A 60 -3.29 6.40 -13.49
N MET A 61 -3.48 6.77 -12.21
CA MET A 61 -3.24 5.89 -11.07
C MET A 61 -4.06 4.59 -11.16
N LEU A 62 -3.39 3.44 -11.12
CA LEU A 62 -4.05 2.14 -11.21
C LEU A 62 -4.71 1.74 -9.89
N GLU A 63 -5.84 1.04 -10.00
CA GLU A 63 -6.36 0.25 -8.89
C GLU A 63 -5.46 -0.99 -8.67
N LEU A 64 -5.01 -1.19 -7.42
CA LEU A 64 -4.14 -2.31 -7.09
C LEU A 64 -4.93 -3.58 -6.80
N THR A 65 -4.49 -4.69 -7.39
CA THR A 65 -5.02 -6.03 -7.13
C THR A 65 -4.20 -6.76 -6.08
N TYR A 66 -4.84 -7.42 -5.12
CA TYR A 66 -4.12 -8.20 -4.13
C TYR A 66 -3.59 -9.53 -4.72
N ASP A 67 -2.30 -9.83 -4.56
CA ASP A 67 -1.63 -11.02 -5.10
C ASP A 67 -1.79 -12.25 -4.17
N CYS A 68 -3.02 -12.79 -4.10
CA CYS A 68 -3.31 -14.03 -3.36
C CYS A 68 -3.11 -15.31 -4.21
N LYS A 69 -3.05 -15.21 -5.54
CA LYS A 69 -3.06 -16.38 -6.45
C LYS A 69 -1.64 -16.81 -6.82
N SER A 70 -1.39 -18.11 -6.79
CA SER A 70 -0.17 -18.70 -7.35
C SER A 70 -0.02 -18.33 -8.83
N ALA A 71 1.21 -18.09 -9.29
CA ALA A 71 1.52 -17.84 -10.69
C ALA A 71 1.35 -19.09 -11.60
N GLY A 72 0.85 -20.22 -11.07
CA GLY A 72 0.81 -21.51 -11.76
C GLY A 72 2.12 -22.29 -11.57
N GLY A 73 2.15 -23.55 -12.04
CA GLY A 73 3.37 -24.37 -12.03
C GLY A 73 3.93 -24.70 -10.63
N GLY A 74 3.12 -24.62 -9.57
CA GLY A 74 3.53 -24.90 -8.19
C GLY A 74 4.22 -23.74 -7.46
N ALA A 75 4.38 -22.57 -8.10
CA ALA A 75 4.99 -21.41 -7.45
C ALA A 75 4.07 -20.79 -6.38
N ALA A 76 4.58 -20.51 -5.19
CA ALA A 76 3.82 -19.80 -4.14
C ALA A 76 3.40 -18.39 -4.60
N SER A 77 2.21 -17.94 -4.17
CA SER A 77 1.76 -16.55 -4.37
C SER A 77 2.64 -15.56 -3.61
N VAL A 78 2.58 -14.28 -3.97
CA VAL A 78 3.38 -13.30 -3.24
C VAL A 78 2.87 -13.10 -1.83
N ALA A 79 1.55 -13.17 -1.58
CA ALA A 79 1.02 -13.19 -0.22
C ALA A 79 1.62 -14.32 0.64
N ALA A 80 1.74 -15.53 0.10
CA ALA A 80 2.36 -16.65 0.79
C ALA A 80 3.85 -16.36 1.07
N LYS A 81 4.59 -15.82 0.09
CA LYS A 81 6.00 -15.45 0.28
C LYS A 81 6.17 -14.33 1.31
N THR A 82 5.28 -13.34 1.34
CA THR A 82 5.27 -12.26 2.35
C THR A 82 5.11 -12.83 3.75
N TYR A 83 4.16 -13.76 3.94
CA TYR A 83 3.97 -14.43 5.22
C TYR A 83 5.19 -15.26 5.63
N GLU A 84 5.69 -16.09 4.72
CA GLU A 84 6.86 -16.95 4.96
C GLU A 84 8.10 -16.15 5.37
N ALA A 85 8.30 -14.96 4.81
CA ALA A 85 9.42 -14.09 5.13
C ALA A 85 9.41 -13.57 6.59
N ILE A 86 8.23 -13.46 7.22
CA ILE A 86 8.10 -12.88 8.57
C ILE A 86 7.59 -13.86 9.63
N LYS A 87 7.06 -15.03 9.23
CA LYS A 87 6.41 -15.99 10.15
C LYS A 87 7.31 -16.44 11.30
N GLY A 88 8.62 -16.52 11.05
CA GLY A 88 9.64 -16.98 12.00
C GLY A 88 10.11 -15.90 12.95
N CYS A 89 9.54 -14.69 12.90
CA CYS A 89 9.96 -13.56 13.71
C CYS A 89 11.47 -13.25 13.59
N PRO A 90 11.99 -13.12 12.35
CA PRO A 90 13.44 -12.98 12.12
C PRO A 90 13.98 -11.72 12.79
N THR A 91 15.23 -11.76 13.26
CA THR A 91 15.91 -10.59 13.85
C THR A 91 16.49 -9.65 12.79
N THR A 92 16.73 -10.14 11.58
CA THR A 92 17.14 -9.37 10.41
C THR A 92 15.93 -9.06 9.52
N ASP A 93 16.00 -7.94 8.79
CA ASP A 93 14.91 -7.53 7.92
C ASP A 93 14.86 -8.42 6.67
N PRO A 94 13.64 -8.82 6.23
CA PRO A 94 13.48 -9.68 5.07
C PRO A 94 13.90 -8.98 3.78
N GLN A 95 14.00 -9.75 2.70
CA GLN A 95 14.23 -9.22 1.36
C GLN A 95 12.93 -9.32 0.53
N PRO A 96 12.72 -8.42 -0.44
CA PRO A 96 11.59 -8.53 -1.35
C PRO A 96 11.67 -9.79 -2.21
N THR A 97 10.50 -10.28 -2.63
CA THR A 97 10.38 -11.27 -3.69
C THR A 97 10.89 -10.67 -5.00
N GLY A 98 11.58 -11.45 -5.82
CA GLY A 98 12.04 -10.98 -7.14
C GLY A 98 10.88 -10.38 -7.97
N GLY A 99 11.11 -9.18 -8.51
CA GLY A 99 10.10 -8.42 -9.24
C GLY A 99 9.12 -7.65 -8.34
N TYR A 100 9.37 -7.54 -7.04
CA TYR A 100 8.59 -6.73 -6.12
C TYR A 100 9.49 -5.75 -5.37
N SER A 101 8.96 -4.58 -5.01
CA SER A 101 9.53 -3.74 -3.94
C SER A 101 8.90 -4.13 -2.60
N MET A 102 9.43 -3.62 -1.49
CA MET A 102 8.96 -3.95 -0.15
C MET A 102 8.95 -2.73 0.77
N ASN A 103 7.90 -2.65 1.57
CA ASN A 103 7.91 -1.92 2.83
C ASN A 103 7.86 -2.90 4.00
N PHE A 104 8.72 -2.70 5.00
CA PHE A 104 8.79 -3.54 6.20
C PHE A 104 8.83 -2.67 7.46
N LYS A 105 8.19 -3.16 8.53
CA LYS A 105 8.16 -2.48 9.82
C LYS A 105 8.21 -3.46 10.98
N ARG A 106 8.90 -3.04 12.04
CA ARG A 106 8.87 -3.66 13.37
C ARG A 106 8.26 -2.70 14.37
N LEU A 107 7.01 -2.94 14.74
CA LEU A 107 6.31 -2.15 15.75
C LEU A 107 6.71 -2.65 17.13
N LYS A 108 7.03 -1.75 18.06
CA LYS A 108 7.48 -2.06 19.43
C LYS A 108 6.31 -2.44 20.36
N ASN A 109 5.32 -3.10 19.81
CA ASN A 109 4.16 -3.61 20.53
C ASN A 109 3.72 -4.93 19.86
N TYR A 110 3.78 -6.04 20.59
CA TYR A 110 3.40 -7.37 20.07
C TYR A 110 1.93 -7.73 20.31
N THR A 111 1.16 -6.85 20.98
CA THR A 111 -0.25 -7.08 21.31
C THR A 111 -1.21 -6.34 20.37
N LEU A 112 -0.67 -5.70 19.32
CA LEU A 112 -1.49 -5.08 18.28
C LEU A 112 -2.33 -6.15 17.57
N SER A 113 -3.56 -5.79 17.21
CA SER A 113 -4.32 -6.58 16.25
C SER A 113 -3.63 -6.49 14.88
N ASP A 114 -3.81 -7.51 14.04
CA ASP A 114 -3.24 -7.51 12.70
C ASP A 114 -3.66 -6.27 11.90
N LYS A 115 -4.95 -5.91 11.99
CA LYS A 115 -5.52 -4.67 11.46
C LYS A 115 -4.79 -3.43 11.98
N GLY A 116 -4.69 -3.27 13.30
CA GLY A 116 -4.08 -2.08 13.90
C GLY A 116 -2.60 -1.93 13.54
N ALA A 117 -1.87 -3.04 13.52
CA ALA A 117 -0.47 -3.05 13.10
C ALA A 117 -0.29 -2.65 11.63
N LEU A 118 -1.14 -3.15 10.73
CA LEU A 118 -1.10 -2.76 9.32
C LEU A 118 -1.43 -1.28 9.13
N GLU A 119 -2.46 -0.77 9.81
CA GLU A 119 -2.84 0.65 9.77
C GLU A 119 -1.69 1.56 10.25
N GLU A 120 -1.04 1.19 11.35
CA GLU A 120 0.11 1.93 11.89
C GLU A 120 1.28 1.93 10.89
N ALA A 121 1.61 0.77 10.32
CA ALA A 121 2.68 0.65 9.33
C ALA A 121 2.40 1.47 8.06
N ILE A 122 1.17 1.43 7.54
CA ILE A 122 0.75 2.21 6.37
C ILE A 122 0.86 3.71 6.64
N LYS A 123 0.36 4.19 7.79
CA LYS A 123 0.48 5.59 8.19
C LYS A 123 1.94 6.03 8.24
N GLU A 124 2.80 5.20 8.82
CA GLU A 124 4.23 5.49 8.88
C GLU A 124 4.89 5.55 7.51
N TRP A 125 4.62 4.59 6.62
CA TRP A 125 5.16 4.54 5.25
C TRP A 125 4.65 5.67 4.36
N TRP A 126 3.45 6.19 4.63
CA TRP A 126 2.91 7.35 3.92
C TRP A 126 3.45 8.69 4.46
N SER A 127 3.79 8.75 5.75
CA SER A 127 4.20 9.99 6.44
C SER A 127 5.38 10.77 5.83
N PRO A 128 6.34 10.18 5.09
CA PRO A 128 7.38 10.95 4.41
C PRO A 128 6.82 12.01 3.47
N LEU A 129 5.69 11.72 2.80
CA LEU A 129 5.02 12.69 1.94
C LEU A 129 4.66 13.97 2.70
N GLU A 130 4.07 13.84 3.89
CA GLU A 130 3.62 15.00 4.67
C GLU A 130 4.78 15.81 5.24
N LYS A 131 5.89 15.14 5.57
CA LYS A 131 7.06 15.74 6.21
C LYS A 131 7.97 16.45 5.21
N ILE A 132 8.10 15.87 4.01
CA ILE A 132 9.10 16.28 3.01
C ILE A 132 8.41 16.98 1.83
N GLY A 133 7.22 16.51 1.45
CA GLY A 133 6.58 16.85 0.19
C GLY A 133 7.23 16.13 -0.99
N LEU A 134 6.65 16.28 -2.18
CA LEU A 134 7.23 15.79 -3.45
C LEU A 134 7.88 16.90 -4.27
N GLY A 135 7.60 18.17 -3.97
CA GLY A 135 7.99 19.27 -4.85
C GLY A 135 7.38 19.14 -6.25
N THR A 136 8.05 19.70 -7.26
CA THR A 136 7.63 19.63 -8.67
C THR A 136 8.31 18.49 -9.44
N ASN A 137 9.44 17.99 -8.95
CA ASN A 137 10.11 16.83 -9.54
C ASN A 137 9.56 15.55 -8.89
N LEU A 138 8.89 14.72 -9.69
CA LEU A 138 8.29 13.47 -9.23
C LEU A 138 9.19 12.25 -9.47
N GLU A 139 10.42 12.48 -9.94
CA GLU A 139 11.43 11.43 -10.13
C GLU A 139 11.86 10.84 -8.78
N PHE A 140 11.81 9.52 -8.71
CA PHE A 140 12.21 8.75 -7.56
C PHE A 140 13.73 8.58 -7.51
N THR A 141 14.30 8.77 -6.33
CA THR A 141 15.70 8.47 -6.03
C THR A 141 15.77 7.28 -5.09
N ASP A 142 16.54 6.26 -5.48
CA ASP A 142 16.75 5.05 -4.68
C ASP A 142 17.28 5.38 -3.29
N GLY A 143 16.71 4.73 -2.27
CA GLY A 143 17.10 4.93 -0.88
C GLY A 143 16.71 6.29 -0.30
N SER A 144 15.98 7.13 -1.04
CA SER A 144 15.48 8.40 -0.51
C SER A 144 14.53 8.18 0.67
N PRO A 145 14.34 9.18 1.55
CA PRO A 145 13.33 9.11 2.60
C PRO A 145 11.89 8.86 2.10
N LEU A 146 11.64 9.10 0.81
CA LEU A 146 10.36 8.84 0.14
C LEU A 146 10.19 7.39 -0.31
N THR A 147 11.20 6.52 -0.20
CA THR A 147 11.15 5.12 -0.69
C THR A 147 9.87 4.38 -0.28
N SER A 148 9.50 4.46 1.01
CA SER A 148 8.31 3.76 1.49
C SER A 148 7.00 4.32 0.92
N PHE A 149 6.92 5.63 0.71
CA PHE A 149 5.80 6.28 0.03
C PHE A 149 5.80 5.93 -1.46
N ALA A 150 6.94 5.98 -2.12
CA ALA A 150 7.10 5.72 -3.54
C ALA A 150 6.68 4.29 -3.90
N ASN A 151 7.07 3.29 -3.09
CA ASN A 151 6.63 1.90 -3.26
C ASN A 151 5.10 1.75 -3.26
N MET A 152 4.40 2.54 -2.43
CA MET A 152 2.94 2.51 -2.37
C MET A 152 2.33 3.28 -3.54
N ALA A 153 2.83 4.49 -3.80
CA ALA A 153 2.25 5.48 -4.69
C ALA A 153 2.69 5.35 -6.15
N TYR A 154 3.50 4.35 -6.50
CA TYR A 154 4.02 4.17 -7.85
C TYR A 154 2.88 3.83 -8.83
N GLU A 155 2.73 4.66 -9.87
CA GLU A 155 1.60 4.59 -10.80
C GLU A 155 1.57 3.31 -11.62
N GLU A 156 2.72 2.69 -11.90
CA GLU A 156 2.77 1.43 -12.63
C GLU A 156 2.52 0.21 -11.75
N THR A 157 2.56 0.36 -10.42
CA THR A 157 2.18 -0.71 -9.50
C THR A 157 0.75 -1.13 -9.80
N SER A 158 0.56 -2.44 -9.98
CA SER A 158 -0.75 -3.04 -10.26
C SER A 158 -1.10 -4.14 -9.26
N LYS A 159 -0.11 -4.64 -8.51
CA LYS A 159 -0.29 -5.71 -7.54
C LYS A 159 0.40 -5.42 -6.23
N PHE A 160 -0.18 -5.93 -5.15
CA PHE A 160 0.44 -5.88 -3.83
C PHE A 160 0.05 -7.07 -2.95
N ALA A 161 0.82 -7.33 -1.90
CA ALA A 161 0.44 -8.27 -0.85
C ALA A 161 1.10 -7.93 0.49
N CYS A 162 0.34 -8.05 1.58
CA CYS A 162 0.79 -7.71 2.93
C CYS A 162 0.63 -8.87 3.92
N SER A 163 1.52 -8.95 4.92
CA SER A 163 1.41 -9.88 6.04
C SER A 163 1.76 -9.18 7.35
N VAL A 164 1.09 -9.61 8.42
CA VAL A 164 1.36 -9.19 9.80
C VAL A 164 1.75 -10.41 10.63
N LYS A 165 2.67 -10.24 11.58
CA LYS A 165 3.05 -11.27 12.53
C LYS A 165 3.35 -10.69 13.90
N ASN A 166 2.53 -11.02 14.88
CA ASN A 166 2.83 -10.80 16.29
C ASN A 166 3.95 -11.75 16.74
N CYS A 167 5.00 -11.18 17.36
CA CYS A 167 6.20 -11.89 17.78
C CYS A 167 6.52 -11.61 19.26
N PRO A 168 5.86 -12.32 20.20
CA PRO A 168 6.06 -12.13 21.64
C PRO A 168 7.50 -12.38 22.09
N ASN A 169 8.17 -13.35 21.46
CA ASN A 169 9.56 -13.71 21.72
C ASN A 169 10.56 -12.56 21.52
N ILE A 170 10.24 -11.59 20.67
CA ILE A 170 11.05 -10.38 20.44
C ILE A 170 10.32 -9.10 20.85
N GLY A 171 9.16 -9.20 21.49
CA GLY A 171 8.35 -8.08 21.95
C GLY A 171 7.87 -7.13 20.83
N LYS A 172 7.70 -7.62 19.60
CA LYS A 172 7.37 -6.77 18.43
C LYS A 172 6.24 -7.36 17.58
N THR A 173 5.62 -6.52 16.77
CA THR A 173 4.78 -6.94 15.63
C THR A 173 5.51 -6.61 14.34
N LEU A 174 5.59 -7.57 13.43
CA LEU A 174 6.22 -7.42 12.12
C LEU A 174 5.14 -7.18 11.08
N VAL A 175 5.34 -6.19 10.21
CA VAL A 175 4.45 -5.89 9.09
C VAL A 175 5.29 -5.80 7.83
N MET A 176 4.90 -6.53 6.78
CA MET A 176 5.56 -6.51 5.48
C MET A 176 4.53 -6.35 4.39
N CYS A 177 4.74 -5.43 3.46
CA CYS A 177 3.97 -5.30 2.23
C CYS A 177 4.93 -5.34 1.03
N GLN A 178 4.50 -5.98 -0.05
CA GLN A 178 5.23 -6.09 -1.30
C GLN A 178 4.40 -5.51 -2.44
N TYR A 179 5.05 -4.87 -3.42
CA TYR A 179 4.40 -4.14 -4.53
C TYR A 179 5.04 -4.51 -5.87
N ASN A 180 4.24 -4.72 -6.92
CA ASN A 180 4.74 -5.07 -8.26
C ASN A 180 4.14 -4.18 -9.36
N PRO A 181 4.97 -3.75 -10.34
CA PRO A 181 6.44 -3.83 -10.35
C PRO A 181 7.10 -2.93 -9.28
N PRO A 182 8.40 -3.13 -8.98
CA PRO A 182 9.16 -2.20 -8.15
C PRO A 182 9.38 -0.89 -8.91
N ILE A 183 9.35 0.23 -8.18
CA ILE A 183 9.89 1.50 -8.68
C ILE A 183 11.42 1.48 -8.57
N THR A 184 12.12 2.09 -9.52
CA THR A 184 13.58 2.18 -9.57
C THR A 184 14.03 3.64 -9.70
N GLY A 185 15.29 3.92 -9.32
CA GLY A 185 15.86 5.26 -9.44
C GLY A 185 15.76 5.81 -10.87
N GLY A 186 15.20 7.01 -11.01
CA GLY A 186 14.94 7.66 -12.30
C GLY A 186 13.49 7.50 -12.80
N ASP A 187 12.69 6.61 -12.20
CA ASP A 187 11.27 6.51 -12.51
C ASP A 187 10.49 7.66 -11.88
N ASN A 188 9.47 8.18 -12.58
CA ASN A 188 8.52 9.08 -11.92
C ASN A 188 7.56 8.27 -11.04
N ILE A 189 7.33 8.71 -9.80
CA ILE A 189 6.37 8.06 -8.89
C ILE A 189 4.98 8.02 -9.55
N TYR A 190 4.56 9.10 -10.21
CA TYR A 190 3.36 9.13 -11.05
C TYR A 190 3.41 10.28 -12.06
N GLU A 191 2.60 10.17 -13.13
CA GLU A 191 2.45 11.26 -14.10
C GLU A 191 1.43 12.31 -13.59
N PRO A 192 1.82 13.60 -13.50
CA PRO A 192 0.90 14.64 -13.10
C PRO A 192 -0.10 14.95 -14.22
N GLY A 193 -1.36 15.16 -13.87
CA GLY A 193 -2.42 15.54 -14.81
C GLY A 193 -3.81 15.40 -14.21
N LYS A 194 -4.83 15.90 -14.91
CA LYS A 194 -6.22 15.82 -14.44
C LYS A 194 -6.55 14.38 -14.04
N VAL A 195 -7.20 14.21 -12.88
CA VAL A 195 -7.59 12.89 -12.35
C VAL A 195 -8.25 12.06 -13.44
N CYS A 196 -7.79 10.82 -13.59
CA CYS A 196 -8.25 9.83 -14.57
C CYS A 196 -8.15 10.21 -16.06
N SER A 197 -7.54 11.35 -16.42
CA SER A 197 -7.46 11.79 -17.82
C SER A 197 -6.63 10.84 -18.70
N GLY A 198 -5.82 9.96 -18.11
CA GLY A 198 -5.08 8.91 -18.83
C GLY A 198 -5.70 7.51 -18.76
N CYS A 199 -6.78 7.26 -18.00
CA CYS A 199 -7.31 5.90 -17.84
C CYS A 199 -7.77 5.27 -19.16
N ARG A 200 -8.37 6.06 -20.06
CA ARG A 200 -8.81 5.59 -21.38
C ARG A 200 -7.65 5.06 -22.23
N ASN A 201 -6.46 5.64 -22.10
CA ASN A 201 -5.27 5.18 -22.82
C ASN A 201 -4.76 3.81 -22.30
N LEU A 202 -5.14 3.44 -21.08
CA LEU A 202 -4.89 2.13 -20.49
C LEU A 202 -6.01 1.13 -20.80
N GLY A 203 -7.02 1.51 -21.60
CA GLY A 203 -8.23 0.70 -21.81
C GLY A 203 -9.11 0.56 -20.58
N LYS A 204 -8.96 1.45 -19.59
CA LYS A 204 -9.63 1.43 -18.29
C LYS A 204 -10.64 2.57 -18.15
N GLN A 205 -11.58 2.40 -17.24
CA GLN A 205 -12.51 3.45 -16.84
C GLN A 205 -11.99 4.17 -15.60
N CYS A 206 -12.46 5.39 -15.38
CA CYS A 206 -12.25 6.02 -14.09
C CYS A 206 -13.23 5.39 -13.08
N SER A 207 -12.76 5.09 -11.88
CA SER A 207 -13.62 4.67 -10.78
C SER A 207 -14.73 5.70 -10.51
N ASP A 208 -15.81 5.27 -9.84
CA ASP A 208 -16.79 6.16 -9.22
C ASP A 208 -16.83 5.94 -7.70
N PRO A 209 -16.54 6.97 -6.88
CA PRO A 209 -16.01 8.30 -7.26
C PRO A 209 -14.66 8.28 -8.03
N GLN A 210 -14.26 9.43 -8.57
CA GLN A 210 -13.07 9.51 -9.42
C GLN A 210 -11.77 9.43 -8.61
N GLY A 211 -10.77 8.70 -9.13
CA GLY A 211 -9.45 8.64 -8.50
C GLY A 211 -8.52 7.57 -9.04
N LEU A 212 -9.08 6.49 -9.58
CA LEU A 212 -8.32 5.31 -10.03
C LEU A 212 -8.78 4.84 -11.41
N CYS A 213 -7.88 4.16 -12.12
CA CYS A 213 -8.17 3.47 -13.36
C CYS A 213 -8.51 2.00 -13.07
N VAL A 214 -9.74 1.60 -13.41
CA VAL A 214 -10.31 0.26 -13.20
C VAL A 214 -10.61 -0.43 -14.53
#